data_AF-A0AAN5LFH3-F1
#
_entry.id   AF-A0AAN5LFH3-F1
#
_cell.length_a   1.000
_cell.length_b   1.000
_cell.length_c   1.000
_cell.angle_alpha   90.00
_cell.angle_beta   90.00
_cell.angle_gamma   90.00
#
_symmetry.space_group_name_H-M   'P 1'
#
loop_
_entity.id
_entity.type
_entity.pdbx_description
1 polymer ?
#
loop_
_entity_poly.entity_id
_entity_poly.type
_entity_poly.pdbx_seq_one_letter_code
_entity_poly.pdbx_strand_id
1 'polypeptide(L)'
;MNGNEKTISVTLSNEDKTRPFLAQSWVEDSRGKRTDMLMVLPPLQRIDAGQKSQVRIMQVKGAGLEKLPADRETLFWFNVREIPPKPERTNVLQLALQSRLKLFYRPVAIARSSNDTP
;
A
#
# COMPACT_ATOMS: atom_id res chain seq x y z
N MET A 1 -9.97 -4.21 1.85
CA MET A 1 -10.42 -3.11 2.74
C MET A 1 -11.92 -3.07 2.68
N ASN A 2 -12.59 -3.34 3.80
CA ASN A 2 -14.05 -3.24 3.85
C ASN A 2 -14.48 -1.77 3.92
N GLY A 3 -15.64 -1.42 3.37
CA GLY A 3 -16.12 -0.04 3.31
C GLY A 3 -16.36 0.59 4.69
N ASN A 4 -16.66 -0.24 5.70
CA ASN A 4 -16.79 0.17 7.10
C ASN A 4 -15.43 0.36 7.81
N GLU A 5 -14.37 -0.29 7.32
CA GLU A 5 -13.01 -0.15 7.82
C GLU A 5 -12.35 1.07 7.19
N LYS A 6 -12.19 2.14 7.96
CA LYS A 6 -11.57 3.38 7.47
C LYS A 6 -10.07 3.26 7.24
N THR A 7 -9.42 2.25 7.82
CA THR A 7 -7.97 2.04 7.78
C THR A 7 -7.65 0.55 7.77
N ILE A 8 -6.64 0.16 6.99
CA ILE A 8 -5.97 -1.14 7.09
C ILE A 8 -4.47 -0.94 7.28
N SER A 9 -3.81 -1.88 7.95
CA SER A 9 -2.37 -1.84 8.17
C SER A 9 -1.66 -2.90 7.35
N VAL A 10 -0.50 -2.55 6.80
CA VAL A 10 0.40 -3.47 6.09
C VAL A 10 1.78 -3.40 6.72
N THR A 11 2.36 -4.55 7.02
CA THR A 11 3.73 -4.64 7.55
C THR A 11 4.71 -4.79 6.40
N LEU A 12 5.71 -3.90 6.37
CA LEU A 12 6.87 -3.96 5.51
C LEU A 12 8.04 -4.54 6.30
N SER A 13 8.79 -5.46 5.70
CA SER A 13 9.95 -6.10 6.32
C SER A 13 11.18 -5.83 5.46
N ASN A 14 12.25 -5.35 6.08
CA ASN A 14 13.57 -5.34 5.48
C ASN A 14 14.31 -6.62 5.87
N GLU A 15 14.40 -7.56 4.94
CA GLU A 15 15.11 -8.82 5.16
C GLU A 15 16.64 -8.71 4.87
N ASP A 16 17.14 -7.57 4.36
CA ASP A 16 18.58 -7.32 4.27
C ASP A 16 19.14 -7.16 5.69
N LYS A 17 20.12 -7.99 6.04
CA LYS A 17 20.70 -8.05 7.39
C LYS A 17 21.72 -6.95 7.68
N THR A 18 22.08 -6.15 6.67
CA THR A 18 23.22 -5.24 6.74
C THR A 18 22.92 -3.82 6.29
N ARG A 19 21.92 -3.62 5.42
CA ARG A 19 21.65 -2.30 4.83
C ARG A 19 20.24 -1.83 5.13
N PRO A 20 20.06 -0.55 5.49
CA PRO A 20 18.75 0.07 5.53
C PRO A 20 18.26 0.36 4.11
N PHE A 21 16.95 0.61 3.96
CA PHE A 21 16.39 1.25 2.75
C PHE A 21 15.31 2.26 3.10
N LEU A 22 14.95 3.12 2.15
CA LEU A 22 13.70 3.88 2.24
C LEU A 22 12.58 3.12 1.51
N ALA A 23 11.43 2.96 2.16
CA ALA A 23 10.21 2.46 1.56
C ALA A 23 9.33 3.64 1.15
N GLN A 24 9.12 3.82 -0.15
CA GLN A 24 8.12 4.74 -0.69
C GLN A 24 6.84 3.96 -1.02
N SER A 25 5.70 4.39 -0.50
CA SER A 25 4.43 3.66 -0.64
C SER A 25 3.30 4.54 -1.16
N TRP A 26 2.47 4.04 -2.08
CA TRP A 26 1.32 4.76 -2.63
C TRP A 26 0.23 3.82 -3.16
N VAL A 27 -0.94 4.37 -3.49
CA VAL A 27 -2.04 3.62 -4.13
C VAL A 27 -2.30 4.15 -5.54
N GLU A 28 -2.59 3.23 -6.44
CA GLU A 28 -3.05 3.50 -7.81
C GLU A 28 -4.45 2.94 -8.04
N ASP A 29 -5.19 3.56 -8.97
CA ASP A 29 -6.43 3.01 -9.53
C ASP A 29 -6.17 1.79 -10.43
N SER A 30 -7.24 1.18 -10.93
CA SER A 30 -7.15 0.00 -11.82
C SER A 30 -6.38 0.26 -13.12
N ARG A 31 -6.21 1.52 -13.53
CA ARG A 31 -5.46 1.94 -14.72
C ARG A 31 -3.99 2.28 -14.41
N GLY A 32 -3.56 2.12 -13.15
CA GLY A 32 -2.20 2.44 -12.72
C GLY A 32 -1.95 3.93 -12.49
N LYS A 33 -3.00 4.76 -12.39
CA LYS A 33 -2.86 6.17 -12.05
C LYS A 33 -2.90 6.34 -10.53
N ARG A 34 -1.97 7.12 -9.96
CA ARG A 34 -2.03 7.50 -8.54
C ARG A 34 -3.39 8.12 -8.21
N THR A 35 -3.97 7.73 -7.08
CA THR A 35 -5.29 8.17 -6.64
C THR A 35 -5.22 8.73 -5.23
N ASP A 36 -6.04 9.75 -4.97
CA ASP A 36 -6.17 10.37 -3.65
C ASP A 36 -7.32 9.75 -2.84
N MET A 37 -8.07 8.80 -3.43
CA MET A 37 -9.16 8.07 -2.76
C MET A 37 -8.66 7.29 -1.54
N LEU A 38 -7.45 6.74 -1.63
CA LEU A 38 -6.80 5.94 -0.59
C LEU A 38 -5.38 6.48 -0.36
N MET A 39 -5.08 6.87 0.87
CA MET A 39 -3.78 7.44 1.24
C MET A 39 -2.95 6.44 2.05
N VAL A 40 -1.64 6.39 1.80
CA VAL A 40 -0.69 5.58 2.57
C VAL A 40 0.11 6.47 3.52
N LEU A 41 0.17 6.09 4.80
CA LEU A 41 0.91 6.80 5.83
C LEU A 41 1.81 5.85 6.64
N PRO A 42 3.11 6.17 6.83
CA PRO A 42 3.84 7.24 6.15
C PRO A 42 4.07 6.90 4.65
N PRO A 43 4.07 7.89 3.75
CA PRO A 43 4.30 7.65 2.31
C PRO A 43 5.77 7.40 1.98
N LEU A 44 6.70 7.79 2.88
CA LEU A 44 8.13 7.52 2.80
C LEU A 44 8.65 7.26 4.21
N GLN A 45 9.38 6.17 4.41
CA GLN A 45 10.00 5.85 5.70
C GLN A 45 11.28 5.06 5.53
N ARG A 46 12.20 5.20 6.48
CA ARG A 46 13.39 4.36 6.57
C ARG A 46 13.06 3.06 7.31
N ILE A 47 13.56 1.94 6.80
CA ILE A 47 13.52 0.64 7.49
C ILE A 47 14.97 0.16 7.62
N ASP A 48 15.44 0.05 8.85
CA ASP A 48 16.79 -0.44 9.12
C ASP A 48 16.93 -1.93 8.82
N ALA A 49 18.18 -2.40 8.78
CA ALA A 49 18.50 -3.78 8.46
C ALA A 49 17.82 -4.78 9.40
N GLY A 50 17.16 -5.79 8.85
CA GLY A 50 16.41 -6.80 9.60
C GLY A 50 15.16 -6.28 10.31
N GLN A 51 14.78 -5.01 10.12
CA GLN A 51 13.65 -4.40 10.84
C GLN A 51 12.35 -4.48 10.06
N LYS A 52 11.25 -4.33 10.80
CA LYS A 52 9.90 -4.23 10.26
C LYS A 52 9.34 -2.84 10.55
N SER A 53 8.55 -2.32 9.62
CA SER A 53 7.74 -1.12 9.85
C SER A 53 6.33 -1.31 9.32
N GLN A 54 5.40 -0.50 9.81
CA GLN A 54 4.00 -0.57 9.40
C GLN A 54 3.63 0.67 8.57
N VAL A 55 2.88 0.45 7.50
CA VAL A 55 2.13 1.50 6.82
C VAL A 55 0.65 1.31 7.04
N ARG A 56 -0.09 2.42 7.03
CA ARG A 56 -1.54 2.45 7.11
C ARG A 56 -2.10 2.95 5.79
N ILE A 57 -3.06 2.22 5.23
CA ILE A 57 -3.83 2.63 4.06
C ILE A 57 -5.19 3.11 4.57
N MET A 58 -5.53 4.36 4.30
CA MET A 58 -6.68 5.05 4.87
C MET A 58 -7.61 5.57 3.77
N GLN A 59 -8.91 5.45 4.00
CA GLN A 59 -9.92 6.08 3.15
C GLN A 59 -9.90 7.60 3.33
N VAL A 60 -9.84 8.33 2.21
CA VAL A 60 -9.92 9.80 2.23
C VAL A 60 -11.36 10.23 1.97
N LYS A 61 -12.01 10.80 2.98
CA LYS A 61 -13.39 11.28 2.87
C LYS A 61 -13.49 12.39 1.81
N GLY A 62 -14.50 12.31 0.94
CA GLY A 62 -14.75 13.30 -0.10
C GLY A 62 -13.82 13.20 -1.32
N ALA A 63 -12.93 12.20 -1.35
CA ALA A 63 -12.04 11.96 -2.49
C ALA A 63 -12.66 11.09 -3.60
N GLY A 64 -13.97 10.84 -3.56
CA GLY A 64 -14.69 10.09 -4.62
C GLY A 64 -14.89 8.60 -4.34
N LEU A 65 -14.55 8.10 -3.14
CA LEU A 65 -14.85 6.72 -2.72
C LEU A 65 -16.36 6.42 -2.75
N GLU A 66 -17.18 7.42 -2.44
CA GLU A 66 -18.64 7.35 -2.46
C GLU A 66 -19.23 7.19 -3.87
N LYS A 67 -18.43 7.43 -4.92
CA LYS A 67 -18.82 7.30 -6.33
C LYS A 67 -18.50 5.92 -6.89
N LEU A 68 -17.85 5.06 -6.13
CA LEU A 68 -17.52 3.70 -6.56
C LEU A 68 -18.79 2.82 -6.59
N PRO A 69 -18.84 1.79 -7.46
CA PRO A 69 -19.94 0.83 -7.48
C PRO A 69 -20.16 0.21 -6.09
N ALA A 70 -21.41 0.15 -5.65
CA ALA A 70 -21.78 -0.42 -4.35
C ALA A 70 -22.03 -1.95 -4.39
N ASP A 71 -22.20 -2.51 -5.59
CA ASP A 71 -22.60 -3.91 -5.83
C ASP A 71 -21.41 -4.86 -6.08
N ARG A 72 -20.19 -4.33 -6.16
CA ARG A 72 -18.98 -5.11 -6.49
C ARG A 72 -17.74 -4.50 -5.87
N GLU A 73 -16.68 -5.30 -5.78
CA GLU A 73 -15.37 -4.80 -5.36
C GLU A 73 -14.74 -3.90 -6.43
N THR A 74 -14.01 -2.89 -5.97
CA THR A 74 -13.18 -2.03 -6.83
C THR A 74 -11.71 -2.37 -6.63
N LEU A 75 -10.99 -2.61 -7.73
CA LEU A 75 -9.55 -2.88 -7.72
C LEU A 75 -8.74 -1.58 -7.63
N PHE A 76 -7.84 -1.54 -6.66
CA PHE A 76 -6.72 -0.63 -6.54
C PHE A 76 -5.41 -1.43 -6.50
N TRP A 77 -4.28 -0.74 -6.65
CA TRP A 77 -2.96 -1.31 -6.49
C TRP A 77 -2.21 -0.60 -5.39
N PHE A 78 -1.78 -1.35 -4.38
CA PHE A 78 -0.84 -0.88 -3.37
C PHE A 78 0.58 -1.10 -3.88
N ASN A 79 1.35 -0.02 -3.98
CA ASN A 79 2.72 -0.03 -4.45
C ASN A 79 3.67 0.29 -3.30
N VAL A 80 4.76 -0.46 -3.21
CA VAL A 80 5.89 -0.19 -2.32
C VAL A 80 7.16 -0.27 -3.14
N ARG A 81 7.92 0.82 -3.18
CA ARG A 81 9.23 0.90 -3.82
C ARG A 81 10.30 1.01 -2.76
N GLU A 82 11.27 0.11 -2.85
CA GLU A 82 12.51 0.17 -2.11
C GLU A 82 13.46 1.18 -2.78
N ILE A 83 14.05 2.06 -1.99
CA ILE A 83 15.11 2.98 -2.41
C ILE A 83 16.35 2.63 -1.60
N PRO A 84 17.31 1.91 -2.18
CA PRO A 84 18.55 1.56 -1.50
C PRO A 84 19.44 2.80 -1.29
N PRO A 85 20.38 2.76 -0.33
CA PRO A 85 21.34 3.83 -0.12
C PRO A 85 22.23 4.01 -1.36
N LYS A 86 22.72 5.23 -1.57
CA LYS A 86 23.64 5.52 -2.67
C LYS A 86 24.87 4.60 -2.58
N PRO A 87 25.32 4.00 -3.69
CA PRO A 87 26.51 3.17 -3.70
C PRO A 87 27.78 4.03 -3.58
N GLU A 88 28.78 3.50 -2.88
CA GLU A 88 30.09 4.15 -2.67
C GLU A 88 30.98 4.15 -3.93
N ARG A 89 30.76 3.19 -4.83
CA ARG A 89 31.56 3.04 -6.06
C ARG A 89 30.93 3.77 -7.24
N THR A 90 31.76 4.23 -8.16
CA THR A 90 31.33 4.76 -9.45
C THR A 90 31.04 3.62 -10.44
N ASN A 91 30.26 3.91 -11.49
CA ASN A 91 29.93 2.97 -12.58
C ASN A 91 29.26 1.66 -12.12
N VAL A 92 28.32 1.76 -11.18
CA VAL A 92 27.55 0.61 -10.70
C VAL A 92 26.10 0.68 -11.18
N LEU A 93 25.57 -0.47 -11.60
CA LEU A 93 24.14 -0.66 -11.77
C LEU A 93 23.51 -0.93 -10.40
N GLN A 94 22.65 -0.02 -9.95
CA GLN A 94 21.88 -0.20 -8.73
C GLN A 94 20.43 -0.58 -9.07
N LEU A 95 19.96 -1.68 -8.49
CA LEU A 95 18.59 -2.14 -8.65
C LEU A 95 17.73 -1.66 -7.48
N ALA A 96 16.50 -1.26 -7.79
CA ALA A 96 15.47 -0.92 -6.83
C ALA A 96 14.27 -1.83 -7.07
N LEU A 97 13.76 -2.47 -6.02
CA LEU A 97 12.61 -3.35 -6.13
C LEU A 97 11.31 -2.56 -5.94
N GLN A 98 10.29 -2.89 -6.73
CA GLN A 98 8.93 -2.38 -6.52
C GLN A 98 7.96 -3.55 -6.43
N SER A 99 7.32 -3.66 -5.28
CA SER A 99 6.22 -4.60 -5.04
C SER A 99 4.89 -3.93 -5.36
N ARG A 100 4.08 -4.59 -6.19
CA ARG A 100 2.75 -4.13 -6.58
C ARG A 100 1.71 -5.19 -6.21
N LEU A 101 0.88 -4.86 -5.22
CA LEU A 101 -0.08 -5.78 -4.60
C LEU A 101 -1.50 -5.34 -4.92
N LYS A 102 -2.40 -6.29 -5.18
CA LYS A 102 -3.82 -5.99 -5.38
C LYS A 102 -4.44 -5.52 -4.06
N LEU A 103 -5.18 -4.43 -4.12
CA LEU A 103 -5.93 -3.86 -3.01
C LEU A 103 -7.40 -3.75 -3.41
N PHE A 104 -8.25 -4.63 -2.88
CA PHE A 104 -9.67 -4.59 -3.15
C PHE A 104 -10.39 -3.69 -2.13
N TYR A 105 -11.10 -2.68 -2.62
CA TYR A 105 -12.10 -1.95 -1.85
C TYR A 105 -13.44 -2.67 -1.98
N ARG A 106 -14.01 -3.10 -0.85
CA ARG A 106 -15.28 -3.82 -0.79
C ARG A 106 -16.35 -2.91 -0.19
N PRO A 107 -17.36 -2.47 -0.95
CA PRO A 107 -18.46 -1.67 -0.42
C PRO A 107 -19.21 -2.34 0.73
N VAL A 108 -19.82 -1.54 1.61
CA VAL A 108 -20.57 -2.03 2.78
C VAL A 108 -21.73 -2.94 2.37
N ALA A 109 -22.40 -2.65 1.25
CA ALA A 109 -23.57 -3.40 0.79
C ALA A 109 -23.27 -4.87 0.46
N ILE A 110 -22.01 -5.22 0.16
CA ILE A 110 -21.57 -6.58 -0.14
C ILE A 110 -20.49 -7.08 0.84
N ALA A 111 -20.26 -6.33 1.93
CA ALA A 111 -19.37 -6.78 2.99
C ALA A 111 -20.07 -7.92 3.73
N ARG A 112 -19.44 -9.10 3.78
CA ARG A 112 -19.93 -10.21 4.60
C ARG A 112 -20.07 -9.77 6.05
N SER A 113 -21.23 -10.03 6.64
CA SER A 113 -21.41 -9.91 8.08
C SER A 113 -20.49 -10.92 8.77
N SER A 114 -19.95 -10.56 9.94
CA SER A 114 -19.15 -11.49 10.76
C SER A 114 -19.93 -12.76 11.17
N ASN A 115 -21.26 -12.77 10.99
CA ASN A 115 -22.15 -13.90 11.27
C ASN A 115 -22.44 -14.78 10.04
N ASP A 116 -21.82 -14.51 8.89
CA ASP A 116 -22.02 -15.25 7.65
C ASP A 116 -21.03 -16.42 7.59
N THR A 117 -21.26 -17.44 8.44
CA THR A 117 -20.57 -18.74 8.36
C THR A 117 -21.21 -19.62 7.26
N PRO A 118 -20.42 -20.42 6.54
CA PRO A 118 -20.92 -21.31 5.48
C PRO A 118 -21.84 -22.42 6.01
#